data_AF-A0A965R8K2-F1
#
_entry.id   AF-A0A965R8K2-F1
#
_cell.length_a   1.000
_cell.length_b   1.000
_cell.length_c   1.000
_cell.angle_alpha   90.00
_cell.angle_beta   90.00
_cell.angle_gamma   90.00
#
_symmetry.space_group_name_H-M   'P 1'
#
loop_
_entity.id
_entity.type
_entity.pdbx_description
1 polymer ?
#
loop_
_entity_poly.entity_id
_entity_poly.type
_entity_poly.pdbx_seq_one_letter_code
_entity_poly.pdbx_strand_id
1 'polypeptide(L)'
;HGYLPIDNIERKKKIQALEQDMRSRTCTQIFIETPYRNDQLLEALLQSCNGSTKICIGVDITGPTEWIKTATADDWKKHKPELHKKLAVFLIGQ
;
A
#
# COMPACT_ATOMS: atom_id res chain seq x y z
N HIS A 1 7.58 1.82 8.45
CA HIS A 1 6.48 1.75 9.44
C HIS A 1 6.10 0.34 9.86
N GLY A 2 6.67 -0.73 9.28
CA GLY A 2 6.32 -2.09 9.69
C GLY A 2 4.85 -2.40 9.41
N TYR A 3 4.16 -2.97 10.39
CA TYR A 3 2.73 -3.28 10.34
C TYR A 3 1.86 -2.06 10.65
N LEU A 4 0.74 -1.93 9.95
CA LEU A 4 -0.28 -0.93 10.29
C LEU A 4 -1.21 -1.46 11.40
N PRO A 5 -1.94 -0.55 12.10
CA PRO A 5 -2.90 -0.96 13.12
C PRO A 5 -3.90 -2.03 12.63
N ILE A 6 -4.31 -2.92 13.55
CA ILE A 6 -5.28 -3.97 13.25
C ILE A 6 -6.68 -3.36 13.09
N ASP A 7 -7.04 -2.43 13.98
CA ASP A 7 -8.30 -1.71 13.93
C ASP A 7 -8.46 -0.92 12.62
N ASN A 8 -9.64 -1.00 12.01
CA ASN A 8 -9.91 -0.41 10.71
C ASN A 8 -9.89 1.13 10.74
N ILE A 9 -10.40 1.73 11.81
CA ILE A 9 -10.47 3.19 11.96
C ILE A 9 -9.06 3.73 12.20
N GLU A 10 -8.29 3.10 13.09
CA GLU A 10 -6.90 3.47 13.34
C GLU A 10 -6.01 3.26 12.11
N ARG A 11 -6.21 2.16 11.36
CA ARG A 11 -5.50 1.92 10.10
C ARG A 11 -5.75 3.03 9.09
N LYS A 12 -7.02 3.41 8.90
CA LYS A 12 -7.38 4.52 8.00
C LYS A 12 -6.73 5.83 8.43
N LYS A 13 -6.82 6.19 9.71
CA LYS A 13 -6.16 7.40 10.25
C LYS A 13 -4.65 7.38 10.03
N LYS A 14 -4.01 6.23 10.26
CA LYS A 14 -2.58 6.07 10.04
C LYS A 14 -2.20 6.22 8.57
N ILE A 15 -2.96 5.65 7.64
CA ILE A 15 -2.73 5.80 6.20
C ILE A 15 -2.82 7.27 5.78
N GLN A 16 -3.84 8.00 6.23
CA GLN A 16 -4.00 9.42 5.92
C GLN A 16 -2.85 10.27 6.49
N ALA A 17 -2.40 9.98 7.72
CA ALA A 17 -1.23 10.63 8.30
C ALA A 17 0.05 10.35 7.49
N LEU A 18 0.25 9.09 7.05
CA LEU A 18 1.39 8.72 6.21
C LEU A 18 1.36 9.42 4.85
N GLU A 19 0.18 9.58 4.24
CA GLU A 19 0.04 10.33 2.99
C GLU A 19 0.37 11.82 3.18
N GLN A 20 -0.07 12.42 4.28
CA GLN A 20 0.26 13.81 4.62
C GLN A 20 1.78 13.97 4.88
N ASP A 21 2.39 13.05 5.62
CA ASP A 21 3.84 13.02 5.85
C ASP A 21 4.61 12.88 4.54
N MET A 22 4.14 12.01 3.65
CA MET A 22 4.73 11.81 2.31
C MET A 22 4.75 13.10 1.50
N ARG A 23 3.63 13.84 1.49
CA ARG A 23 3.51 15.12 0.76
C ARG A 23 4.32 16.23 1.41
N SER A 24 4.27 16.36 2.73
CA SER A 24 4.93 17.46 3.45
C SER A 24 6.45 17.31 3.51
N ARG A 25 6.96 16.07 3.55
CA ARG A 25 8.39 15.77 3.68
C ARG A 25 9.02 15.24 2.39
N THR A 26 8.26 15.13 1.30
CA THR A 26 8.70 14.51 0.03
C THR A 26 9.40 13.17 0.27
N CYS A 27 8.83 12.35 1.14
CA CYS A 27 9.44 11.13 1.65
C CYS A 27 8.51 9.95 1.39
N THR A 28 8.98 8.96 0.63
CA THR A 28 8.23 7.72 0.39
C THR A 28 8.03 6.97 1.70
N GLN A 29 6.80 6.53 1.95
CA GLN A 29 6.48 5.75 3.14
C GLN A 29 6.42 4.27 2.78
N ILE A 30 7.13 3.44 3.55
CA ILE A 30 7.24 1.98 3.32
C ILE A 30 6.63 1.22 4.50
N PHE A 31 5.80 0.23 4.20
CA PHE A 31 5.16 -0.65 5.18
C PHE A 31 4.89 -2.04 4.59
N ILE A 32 4.64 -2.99 5.48
CA ILE A 32 4.36 -4.39 5.16
C ILE A 32 3.13 -4.85 5.93
N GLU A 33 2.56 -5.97 5.50
CA GLU A 33 1.45 -6.60 6.20
C GLU A 33 1.57 -8.12 6.06
N THR A 34 0.86 -8.85 6.91
CA THR A 34 0.79 -10.31 6.82
C THR A 34 0.13 -10.74 5.50
N PRO A 35 0.61 -11.82 4.84
CA PRO A 35 0.16 -12.20 3.50
C PRO A 35 -1.35 -12.34 3.29
N TYR A 36 -2.08 -12.77 4.32
CA TYR A 36 -3.54 -12.95 4.25
C TYR A 36 -4.34 -11.65 4.39
N ARG A 37 -3.67 -10.53 4.73
CA ARG A 37 -4.28 -9.19 4.90
C ARG A 37 -3.87 -8.20 3.81
N ASN A 38 -3.04 -8.59 2.84
CA ASN A 38 -2.60 -7.69 1.76
C ASN A 38 -3.75 -7.06 0.98
N ASP A 39 -4.79 -7.83 0.64
CA ASP A 39 -5.95 -7.30 -0.08
C ASP A 39 -6.69 -6.26 0.77
N GLN A 40 -6.86 -6.53 2.07
CA GLN A 40 -7.48 -5.60 3.02
C GLN A 40 -6.66 -4.32 3.20
N LEU A 41 -5.33 -4.44 3.17
CA LEU A 41 -4.43 -3.29 3.19
C LEU A 41 -4.58 -2.48 1.91
N LEU A 42 -4.56 -3.12 0.74
CA LEU A 42 -4.75 -2.45 -0.53
C LEU A 42 -6.09 -1.70 -0.56
N GLU A 43 -7.20 -2.34 -0.19
CA GLU A 43 -8.50 -1.66 -0.11
C GLU A 43 -8.46 -0.45 0.83
N ALA A 44 -7.81 -0.57 1.98
CA ALA A 44 -7.67 0.54 2.92
C ALA A 44 -6.87 1.71 2.32
N LEU A 45 -5.82 1.43 1.54
CA LEU A 45 -5.06 2.45 0.81
C LEU A 45 -5.94 3.13 -0.25
N LEU A 46 -6.65 2.35 -1.06
CA LEU A 46 -7.50 2.88 -2.14
C LEU A 46 -8.67 3.73 -1.64
N GLN A 47 -9.18 3.45 -0.44
CA GLN A 47 -10.25 4.22 0.21
C GLN A 47 -9.75 5.46 0.94
N SER A 48 -8.47 5.50 1.32
CA SER A 48 -7.93 6.55 2.20
C SER A 48 -7.04 7.54 1.48
N CYS A 49 -6.32 7.10 0.46
CA CYS A 49 -5.40 7.93 -0.31
C CYS A 49 -6.11 8.73 -1.42
N ASN A 50 -5.52 9.86 -1.79
CA ASN A 50 -5.92 10.60 -3.00
C ASN A 50 -5.75 9.73 -4.25
N GLY A 51 -6.65 9.88 -5.22
CA GLY A 51 -6.62 9.14 -6.49
C GLY A 51 -5.30 9.25 -7.27
N SER A 52 -4.62 10.39 -7.17
CA SER A 52 -3.32 10.67 -7.79
C SER A 52 -2.11 10.10 -7.05
N THR A 53 -2.28 9.62 -5.82
CA THR A 53 -1.17 9.08 -5.01
C THR A 53 -0.65 7.81 -5.67
N LYS A 54 0.67 7.73 -5.88
CA LYS A 54 1.31 6.53 -6.42
C LYS A 54 1.47 5.51 -5.32
N ILE A 55 1.00 4.29 -5.60
CA ILE A 55 1.17 3.12 -4.75
C ILE A 55 2.06 2.14 -5.52
N CYS A 56 3.18 1.75 -4.91
CA CYS A 56 4.04 0.69 -5.39
C CYS A 56 3.82 -0.56 -4.55
N ILE A 57 3.69 -1.70 -5.22
CA ILE A 57 3.52 -3.02 -4.61
C ILE A 57 4.64 -3.90 -5.16
N GLY A 58 5.51 -4.37 -4.27
CA GLY A 58 6.55 -5.35 -4.60
C GLY A 58 6.21 -6.68 -3.96
N VAL A 59 6.03 -7.72 -4.76
CA VAL A 59 5.66 -9.07 -4.35
C VAL A 59 6.82 -10.02 -4.63
N ASP A 60 7.08 -10.93 -3.69
CA ASP A 60 8.09 -11.99 -3.83
C ASP A 60 9.44 -11.47 -4.33
N ILE A 61 9.90 -10.36 -3.74
CA ILE A 61 11.14 -9.68 -4.15
C ILE A 61 12.31 -10.67 -4.03
N THR A 62 13.09 -10.79 -5.10
CA THR A 62 14.14 -11.79 -5.35
C THR A 62 13.70 -13.26 -5.47
N GLY A 63 12.39 -13.52 -5.43
CA GLY A 63 11.80 -14.84 -5.64
C GLY A 63 11.44 -15.12 -7.11
N PRO A 64 11.07 -16.37 -7.43
CA PRO A 64 10.73 -16.77 -8.80
C PRO A 64 9.43 -16.14 -9.31
N THR A 65 8.59 -15.60 -8.43
CA THR A 65 7.34 -14.91 -8.77
C THR A 65 7.42 -13.41 -8.52
N GLU A 66 8.63 -12.85 -8.55
CA GLU A 66 8.87 -11.42 -8.35
C GLU A 66 7.96 -10.58 -9.26
N TRP A 67 7.27 -9.64 -8.64
CA TRP A 67 6.44 -8.69 -9.35
C TRP A 67 6.44 -7.35 -8.63
N ILE A 68 6.87 -6.30 -9.33
CA ILE A 68 6.93 -4.95 -8.80
C ILE A 68 6.19 -4.03 -9.75
N LYS A 69 5.17 -3.32 -9.24
CA LYS A 69 4.41 -2.38 -10.05
C LYS A 69 4.04 -1.13 -9.24
N THR A 70 4.18 0.01 -9.89
CA THR A 70 3.70 1.30 -9.41
C THR A 70 2.55 1.77 -10.27
N ALA A 71 1.44 2.18 -9.66
CA ALA A 71 0.34 2.85 -10.33
C ALA A 71 -0.35 3.84 -9.38
N THR A 72 -1.19 4.72 -9.92
CA THR A 72 -1.98 5.63 -9.08
C THR A 72 -3.06 4.85 -8.33
N ALA A 73 -3.54 5.39 -7.21
CA ALA A 73 -4.65 4.80 -6.47
C ALA A 73 -5.89 4.61 -7.36
N ASP A 74 -6.17 5.53 -8.28
CA ASP A 74 -7.29 5.39 -9.22
C ASP A 74 -7.08 4.28 -10.26
N ASP A 75 -5.84 4.07 -10.72
CA ASP A 75 -5.53 2.95 -11.62
C ASP A 75 -5.66 1.60 -10.92
N TRP A 76 -5.24 1.52 -9.65
CA TRP A 76 -5.37 0.32 -8.85
C TRP A 76 -6.84 -0.02 -8.54
N LYS A 77 -7.72 0.98 -8.36
CA LYS A 77 -9.16 0.73 -8.23
C LYS A 77 -9.74 0.02 -9.46
N LYS A 78 -9.21 0.30 -10.65
CA LYS A 78 -9.62 -0.33 -11.92
C LYS A 78 -8.94 -1.68 -12.17
N HIS A 79 -7.69 -1.85 -11.71
CA HIS A 79 -6.85 -3.01 -12.01
C HIS A 79 -6.27 -3.63 -10.74
N LYS A 80 -7.13 -4.15 -9.86
CA LYS A 80 -6.71 -4.74 -8.59
C LYS A 80 -5.91 -6.03 -8.83
N PRO A 81 -4.68 -6.14 -8.30
CA PRO A 81 -3.91 -7.38 -8.33
C PRO A 81 -4.44 -8.35 -7.25
N GLU A 82 -4.20 -9.63 -7.44
CA GLU A 82 -4.46 -10.64 -6.40
C GLU A 82 -3.23 -10.79 -5.51
N LEU A 83 -3.35 -10.37 -4.24
CA LEU A 83 -2.23 -10.35 -3.28
C LEU A 83 -2.42 -11.33 -2.12
N HIS A 84 -3.53 -12.06 -2.10
CA HIS A 84 -3.84 -13.04 -1.08
C HIS A 84 -2.72 -14.06 -0.90
N LYS A 85 -2.23 -14.22 0.34
CA LYS A 85 -1.16 -15.15 0.72
C LYS A 85 0.19 -14.91 0.05
N LYS A 86 0.43 -13.74 -0.53
CA LYS A 86 1.74 -13.36 -1.10
C LYS A 86 2.58 -12.55 -0.11
N LEU A 87 3.90 -12.72 -0.14
CA LEU A 87 4.80 -11.80 0.58
C LEU A 87 4.88 -10.50 -0.21
N ALA A 88 4.52 -9.38 0.42
CA ALA A 88 4.42 -8.10 -0.27
C ALA A 88 4.95 -6.93 0.57
N VAL A 89 5.55 -5.96 -0.11
CA VAL A 89 5.96 -4.65 0.43
C VAL A 89 5.15 -3.57 -0.28
N PHE A 90 4.64 -2.62 0.50
CA PHE A 90 3.85 -1.50 0.01
C PHE A 90 4.59 -0.19 0.21
N LEU A 91 4.52 0.67 -0.79
CA LEU A 91 5.06 2.01 -0.74
C LEU A 91 4.02 3.03 -1.24
N ILE A 92 3.97 4.20 -0.61
CA ILE A 92 3.21 5.35 -1.11
C ILE A 92 4.14 6.54 -1.37
N GLY A 93 3.92 7.21 -2.49
CA GLY A 93 4.73 8.33 -2.98
C GLY A 93 3.97 9.25 -3.95
N GLN A 94 4.68 10.23 -4.51
CA GLN A 94 4.18 11.17 -5.52
C GLN A 94 4.52 10.75 -6.96
#